data_AF-A0A831KNK1-F1
#
_entry.id   AF-A0A831KNK1-F1
#
_cell.length_a   1.000
_cell.length_b   1.000
_cell.length_c   1.000
_cell.angle_alpha   90.00
_cell.angle_beta   90.00
_cell.angle_gamma   90.00
#
_symmetry.space_group_name_H-M   'P 1'
#
loop_
_entity.id
_entity.type
_entity.pdbx_description
1 polymer ?
#
loop_
_entity_poly.entity_id
_entity_poly.type
_entity_poly.pdbx_seq_one_letter_code
_entity_poly.pdbx_strand_id
1 'polypeptide(L)'
;MVPLSRCADVRRAALDLACAAQHGLVLFSTALEPAVFDRSALLEAVAVLARRRGTRLRILVREPRYVMARGHGLVELARRLSTTIELRRPHPRHRDGTEQL
;
A
#
# COMPACT_ATOMS: atom_id res chain seq x y z
N MET A 1 7.70 19.50 8.61
CA MET A 1 7.60 18.11 8.14
C MET A 1 8.42 17.26 9.10
N VAL A 2 7.78 16.44 9.95
CA VAL A 2 8.47 15.68 11.00
C VAL A 2 9.08 14.41 10.39
N PRO A 3 10.37 14.10 10.62
CA PRO A 3 10.98 12.86 10.12
C PRO A 3 10.37 11.63 10.80
N LEU A 4 9.79 10.74 10.01
CA LEU A 4 9.21 9.47 10.47
C LEU A 4 10.34 8.50 10.83
N SER A 5 10.80 8.57 12.08
CA SER A 5 12.00 7.87 12.53
C SER A 5 11.72 6.44 12.99
N ARG A 6 10.44 6.11 13.25
CA ARG A 6 10.02 4.81 13.81
C ARG A 6 8.90 4.18 13.01
N CYS A 7 8.84 2.85 13.03
CA CYS A 7 7.76 2.06 12.42
C CYS A 7 6.35 2.50 12.90
N ALA A 8 6.22 2.92 14.16
CA ALA A 8 4.96 3.43 14.71
C ALA A 8 4.51 4.73 14.04
N ASP A 9 5.45 5.63 13.73
CA ASP A 9 5.16 6.92 13.08
C ASP A 9 4.74 6.68 11.63
N VAL A 10 5.46 5.82 10.92
CA VAL A 10 5.12 5.43 9.53
C VAL A 10 3.74 4.77 9.49
N ARG A 11 3.44 3.88 10.44
CA ARG A 11 2.11 3.27 10.56
C ARG A 11 1.02 4.31 10.77
N ARG A 12 1.25 5.26 11.68
CA ARG A 12 0.28 6.33 11.97
C ARG A 12 0.05 7.19 10.74
N ALA A 13 1.12 7.63 10.09
CA ALA A 13 1.06 8.43 8.87
C ALA A 13 0.34 7.68 7.74
N ALA A 14 0.64 6.39 7.54
CA ALA A 14 -0.04 5.57 6.53
C ALA A 14 -1.55 5.49 6.77
N LEU A 15 -1.97 5.32 8.02
CA LEU A 15 -3.39 5.32 8.40
C LEU A 15 -4.04 6.68 8.16
N ASP A 16 -3.42 7.76 8.63
CA ASP A 16 -3.96 9.12 8.48
C ASP A 16 -4.10 9.49 7.00
N LEU A 17 -3.13 9.11 6.15
CA LEU A 17 -3.20 9.29 4.70
C LEU A 17 -4.32 8.45 4.06
N ALA A 18 -4.48 7.19 4.46
CA ALA A 18 -5.55 6.34 3.93
C ALA A 18 -6.95 6.86 4.30
N CYS A 19 -7.11 7.41 5.50
CA CYS A 19 -8.35 8.03 5.96
C CYS A 19 -8.66 9.35 5.24
N ALA A 20 -7.63 10.17 4.99
CA ALA A 20 -7.78 11.47 4.33
C ALA A 20 -7.92 11.39 2.80
N ALA A 21 -7.51 10.27 2.20
CA ALA A 21 -7.55 10.08 0.75
C ALA A 21 -8.98 10.18 0.18
N GLN A 22 -9.13 10.93 -0.91
CA GLN A 22 -10.42 11.14 -1.58
C GLN A 22 -10.51 10.45 -2.95
N HIS A 23 -9.44 10.48 -3.73
CA HIS A 23 -9.44 10.01 -5.12
C HIS A 23 -8.69 8.69 -5.34
N GLY A 24 -7.83 8.30 -4.41
CA GLY A 24 -7.02 7.10 -4.57
C GLY A 24 -5.86 7.05 -3.61
N LEU A 25 -5.15 5.93 -3.62
CA LEU A 25 -4.00 5.68 -2.77
C LEU A 25 -2.94 4.95 -3.58
N VAL A 26 -1.70 5.44 -3.54
CA VAL A 26 -0.55 4.75 -4.11
C VAL A 26 0.38 4.36 -2.98
N LEU A 27 0.72 3.07 -2.90
CA LEU A 27 1.58 2.51 -1.88
C LEU A 27 2.76 1.84 -2.57
N PHE A 28 3.97 2.26 -2.23
CA PHE A 28 5.20 1.61 -2.67
C PHE A 28 5.97 1.09 -1.46
N SER A 29 6.34 -0.19 -1.50
CA SER A 29 7.19 -0.81 -0.47
C SER A 29 8.01 -1.96 -1.07
N THR A 30 9.13 -2.28 -0.42
CA THR A 30 9.97 -3.41 -0.81
C THR A 30 9.22 -4.72 -0.65
N ALA A 31 8.68 -4.96 0.55
CA ALA A 31 8.08 -6.24 0.93
C ALA A 31 6.74 -6.08 1.67
N LEU A 32 6.12 -4.89 1.60
CA LEU A 32 4.84 -4.60 2.26
C LEU A 32 4.90 -4.98 3.75
N GLU A 33 5.73 -4.25 4.51
CA GLU A 33 6.08 -4.58 5.89
C GLU A 33 4.82 -4.77 6.77
N PRO A 34 4.54 -5.99 7.28
CA PRO A 34 3.29 -6.26 7.99
C PRO A 34 3.10 -5.41 9.26
N ALA A 35 4.21 -5.05 9.91
CA ALA A 35 4.20 -4.21 11.10
C ALA A 35 3.54 -2.83 10.86
N VAL A 36 3.63 -2.33 9.62
CA VAL A 36 3.08 -1.07 9.15
C VAL A 36 1.75 -1.28 8.42
N PHE A 37 1.73 -2.18 7.44
CA PHE A 37 0.67 -2.23 6.43
C PHE A 37 -0.38 -3.34 6.65
N ASP A 38 -0.14 -4.28 7.56
CA ASP A 38 -1.06 -5.39 7.84
C ASP A 38 -1.76 -5.22 9.19
N ARG A 39 -2.40 -4.05 9.34
CA ARG A 39 -3.16 -3.66 10.54
C ARG A 39 -4.61 -3.47 10.18
N SER A 40 -5.52 -4.01 10.99
CA SER A 40 -6.97 -3.94 10.76
C SER A 40 -7.44 -2.53 10.43
N ALA A 41 -7.03 -1.53 11.22
CA ALA A 41 -7.41 -0.13 10.99
C ALA A 41 -7.01 0.39 9.59
N LEU A 42 -5.81 0.04 9.11
CA LEU A 42 -5.38 0.44 7.77
C LEU A 42 -6.15 -0.34 6.70
N LEU A 43 -6.30 -1.66 6.88
CA LEU A 43 -7.04 -2.50 5.93
C LEU A 43 -8.48 -2.03 5.78
N GLU A 44 -9.13 -1.63 6.89
CA GLU A 44 -10.47 -1.06 6.92
C GLU A 44 -10.53 0.29 6.20
N ALA A 45 -9.60 1.21 6.48
CA ALA A 45 -9.54 2.51 5.80
C ALA A 45 -9.36 2.35 4.28
N VAL A 46 -8.45 1.47 3.85
CA VAL A 46 -8.21 1.13 2.45
C VAL A 46 -9.46 0.48 1.82
N ALA A 47 -10.14 -0.42 2.54
CA ALA A 47 -11.37 -1.04 2.08
C ALA A 47 -12.52 -0.02 1.91
N VAL A 48 -12.63 0.96 2.82
CA VAL A 48 -13.60 2.05 2.71
C VAL A 48 -13.28 2.91 1.49
N LEU A 49 -12.02 3.30 1.31
CA LEU A 49 -11.59 4.07 0.15
C LEU A 49 -11.89 3.33 -1.16
N ALA A 50 -11.54 2.04 -1.24
CA ALA A 50 -11.72 1.22 -2.44
C ALA A 50 -13.18 0.97 -2.83
N ARG A 51 -14.15 1.20 -1.94
CA ARG A 51 -15.58 1.10 -2.28
C ARG A 51 -16.15 2.40 -2.86
N ARG A 52 -15.42 3.51 -2.80
CA ARG A 52 -15.88 4.79 -3.34
C ARG A 52 -15.82 4.74 -4.87
N ARG A 53 -16.76 5.41 -5.53
CA ARG A 53 -16.78 5.47 -7.00
C ARG A 53 -15.65 6.33 -7.52
N GLY A 54 -15.01 5.88 -8.60
CA GLY A 54 -13.93 6.61 -9.27
C GLY A 54 -12.59 6.57 -8.55
N THR A 55 -12.48 5.90 -7.39
CA THR A 55 -11.18 5.76 -6.73
C THR A 55 -10.32 4.71 -7.42
N ARG A 56 -9.00 4.92 -7.41
CA ARG A 56 -8.03 3.91 -7.85
C ARG A 56 -6.95 3.73 -6.81
N LEU A 57 -6.68 2.48 -6.44
CA LEU A 57 -5.62 2.13 -5.52
C LEU A 57 -4.56 1.33 -6.25
N ARG A 58 -3.29 1.69 -6.04
CA ARG A 58 -2.14 1.03 -6.65
C ARG A 58 -1.14 0.64 -5.57
N ILE A 59 -0.86 -0.64 -5.47
CA ILE A 59 0.12 -1.19 -4.55
C ILE A 59 1.27 -1.72 -5.38
N LEU A 60 2.44 -1.10 -5.24
CA LEU A 60 3.65 -1.43 -5.95
C LEU A 60 4.63 -2.11 -4.98
N VAL A 61 4.95 -3.38 -5.25
CA VAL A 61 5.81 -4.19 -4.39
C VAL A 61 7.07 -4.61 -5.14
N ARG A 62 8.25 -4.24 -4.61
CA ARG A 62 9.55 -4.58 -5.23
C ARG A 62 9.79 -6.08 -5.25
N GLU A 63 9.56 -6.75 -4.11
CA GLU A 63 9.82 -8.18 -3.92
C GLU A 63 8.55 -8.97 -3.53
N PRO A 64 7.63 -9.15 -4.49
CA PRO A 64 6.29 -9.70 -4.25
C PRO A 64 6.29 -11.18 -3.84
N ARG A 65 7.40 -11.90 -4.05
CA ARG A 65 7.56 -13.29 -3.60
C ARG A 65 7.40 -13.39 -2.08
N TYR A 66 7.94 -12.41 -1.33
CA TYR A 66 7.84 -12.39 0.13
C TYR A 66 6.44 -12.06 0.64
N VAL A 67 5.69 -11.26 -0.12
CA VAL A 67 4.32 -10.85 0.25
C VAL A 67 3.31 -11.96 -0.02
N MET A 68 3.48 -12.67 -1.14
CA MET A 68 2.60 -13.78 -1.52
C MET A 68 2.77 -14.99 -0.60
N ALA A 69 4.00 -15.30 -0.19
CA ALA A 69 4.29 -16.45 0.67
C ALA A 69 3.78 -16.28 2.11
N ARG A 70 3.69 -15.03 2.60
CA ARG A 70 3.33 -14.74 4.00
C ARG A 70 1.84 -14.54 4.24
N GLY A 71 1.05 -14.32 3.18
CA GLY A 71 -0.35 -13.93 3.30
C GLY A 71 -0.48 -12.53 3.92
N HIS A 72 -0.69 -11.50 3.10
CA HIS A 72 -0.78 -10.12 3.56
C HIS A 72 -2.20 -9.57 3.35
N GLY A 73 -2.78 -8.91 4.35
CA GLY A 73 -4.17 -8.43 4.30
C GLY A 73 -4.47 -7.48 3.14
N LEU A 74 -3.57 -6.54 2.81
CA LEU A 74 -3.70 -5.71 1.60
C LEU A 74 -3.70 -6.52 0.30
N VAL A 75 -2.98 -7.63 0.23
CA VAL A 75 -3.00 -8.51 -0.95
C VAL A 75 -4.31 -9.29 -1.03
N GLU A 76 -4.83 -9.76 0.11
CA GLU A 76 -6.18 -10.35 0.16
C GLU A 76 -7.25 -9.33 -0.26
N LEU A 77 -7.14 -8.09 0.23
CA LEU A 77 -8.04 -7.00 -0.15
C LEU A 77 -7.96 -6.72 -1.65
N ALA A 78 -6.74 -6.66 -2.21
CA ALA A 78 -6.52 -6.43 -3.63
C ALA A 78 -7.10 -7.56 -4.50
N ARG A 79 -6.98 -8.81 -4.07
CA ARG A 79 -7.62 -9.95 -4.76
C ARG A 79 -9.14 -9.85 -4.78
N ARG A 80 -9.75 -9.43 -3.66
CA ARG A 80 -11.22 -9.28 -3.53
C ARG A 80 -11.76 -8.07 -4.29
N LEU A 81 -10.98 -7.00 -4.40
CA LEU A 81 -11.38 -5.72 -5.01
C LEU A 81 -10.52 -5.41 -6.24
N SER A 82 -10.29 -6.42 -7.08
CA SER A 82 -9.35 -6.38 -8.20
C SER A 82 -9.66 -5.35 -9.28
N THR A 83 -10.90 -4.85 -9.35
CA THR A 83 -11.30 -3.76 -10.25
C THR A 83 -10.86 -2.38 -9.79
N THR A 84 -10.56 -2.24 -8.49
CA THR A 84 -10.25 -0.94 -7.86
C THR A 84 -8.83 -0.90 -7.29
N ILE A 85 -8.29 -2.05 -6.90
CA ILE A 85 -6.96 -2.19 -6.31
C ILE A 85 -6.06 -2.98 -7.25
N GLU A 86 -5.06 -2.32 -7.81
CA GLU A 86 -4.04 -2.93 -8.65
C GLU A 86 -2.80 -3.29 -7.81
N LEU A 87 -2.43 -4.56 -7.77
CA LEU A 87 -1.14 -5.00 -7.23
C LEU A 87 -0.14 -5.18 -8.37
N ARG A 88 0.93 -4.38 -8.38
CA ARG A 88 1.92 -4.35 -9.46
C ARG A 88 3.32 -4.59 -8.92
N ARG A 89 4.18 -5.08 -9.81
CA ARG A 89 5.64 -5.13 -9.61
C ARG A 89 6.26 -3.92 -10.32
N PRO A 90 7.25 -3.23 -9.72
CA PRO A 90 8.04 -2.25 -10.45
C PRO A 90 8.58 -2.88 -11.73
N HIS A 91 8.53 -2.11 -12.82
CA HIS A 91 9.19 -2.53 -14.04
C HIS A 91 10.69 -2.75 -13.75
N PRO A 92 11.34 -3.77 -14.34
CA PRO A 92 12.74 -4.09 -14.05
C PRO A 92 13.70 -2.89 -14.16
N ARG A 93 13.40 -1.92 -15.05
CA ARG A 93 14.17 -0.69 -15.25
C ARG A 93 14.10 0.33 -14.11
N HIS A 94 13.18 0.18 -13.15
CA HIS A 94 13.02 1.09 -12.00
C HIS A 94 13.21 0.36 -10.66
N ARG A 95 13.87 -0.81 -10.70
CA ARG A 95 14.09 -1.63 -9.52
C ARG A 95 14.96 -0.97 -8.46
N ASP A 96 15.72 0.07 -8.79
CA ASP A 96 16.69 0.67 -7.85
C ASP A 96 16.12 1.86 -7.04
N GLY A 97 14.90 2.32 -7.32
CA GLY A 97 14.28 3.42 -6.55
C GLY A 97 14.80 4.82 -6.89
N THR A 98 15.65 4.93 -7.90
CA THR A 98 16.10 6.21 -8.44
C THR A 98 15.23 6.57 -9.63
N GLU A 99 14.11 7.25 -9.39
CA GLU A 99 13.60 8.15 -10.42
C GLU A 99 14.51 9.37 -10.41
N GLN A 100 15.29 9.47 -11.50
CA GLN A 100 15.97 10.67 -11.92
C GLN A 100 14.91 11.77 -12.08
N LEU A 101 14.94 12.75 -11.18
CA LEU A 101 14.35 14.08 -11.37
C LEU A 101 15.49 15.06 -11.60
#